data_AF-A0A9P7C6Q1-F1
#
_entry.id   AF-A0A9P7C6Q1-F1
#
_cell.length_a   1.000
_cell.length_b   1.000
_cell.length_c   1.000
_cell.angle_alpha   90.00
_cell.angle_beta   90.00
_cell.angle_gamma   90.00
#
_symmetry.space_group_name_H-M   'P 1'
#
loop_
_entity.id
_entity.type
_entity.pdbx_description
1 polymer ?
#
loop_
_entity_poly.entity_id
_entity_poly.type
_entity_poly.pdbx_seq_one_letter_code
_entity_poly.pdbx_strand_id
1 'polypeptide(L)'
;MPRTKFVQAVLQGQGAGNDGLTLEGADGQMFTFTPRQVAAFIVVSAADIGEQWHSWQDEIFAGYPQQQRRDLKTNWAASLWPGPLKPPSNILSMLSHLLAPLSRMPADTGIPLPPAFGDCRAPLSPRDEAAASALYWQGITRMHPLTEMDSARHLLEAAVAHNPWVGEPRLLLAQLALTSGDFDAAEQHAAAGLAALQAWGTAWDKRIEWAGGMAWARIELQNARARQWPENLAALNGLGLVQ
;
A
#
# COMPACT_ATOMS: atom_id res chain seq x y z
N MET A 1 -5.52 -24.83 8.35
CA MET A 1 -4.37 -24.67 7.43
C MET A 1 -3.61 -23.38 7.75
N PRO A 2 -2.27 -23.40 7.90
CA PRO A 2 -1.52 -22.16 8.11
C PRO A 2 -1.56 -21.30 6.85
N ARG A 3 -2.12 -20.09 6.94
CA ARG A 3 -2.13 -19.09 5.85
C ARG A 3 -0.77 -18.91 5.18
N THR A 4 0.32 -18.96 5.97
CA THR A 4 1.70 -18.89 5.48
C THR A 4 2.00 -19.93 4.41
N LYS A 5 1.58 -21.20 4.59
CA LYS A 5 1.80 -22.26 3.58
C LYS A 5 1.07 -21.95 2.28
N PHE A 6 -0.16 -21.42 2.37
CA PHE A 6 -0.92 -21.00 1.19
C PHE A 6 -0.23 -19.87 0.43
N VAL A 7 0.18 -18.81 1.13
CA VAL A 7 0.88 -17.68 0.52
C VAL A 7 2.19 -18.15 -0.13
N GLN A 8 2.97 -19.00 0.55
CA GLN A 8 4.20 -19.58 -0.02
C GLN A 8 3.92 -20.37 -1.31
N ALA A 9 2.90 -21.24 -1.31
CA ALA A 9 2.55 -22.05 -2.47
C ALA A 9 2.15 -21.18 -3.68
N VAL A 10 1.32 -20.16 -3.47
CA VAL A 10 0.92 -19.24 -4.54
C VAL A 10 2.11 -18.45 -5.08
N LEU A 11 2.99 -17.95 -4.21
CA LEU A 11 4.22 -17.26 -4.64
C LEU A 11 5.19 -18.17 -5.39
N GLN A 12 5.13 -19.49 -5.18
CA GLN A 12 5.87 -20.49 -5.95
C GLN A 12 5.16 -20.90 -7.26
N GLY A 13 4.06 -20.22 -7.62
CA GLY A 13 3.33 -20.45 -8.87
C GLY A 13 2.29 -21.58 -8.81
N GLN A 14 1.96 -22.09 -7.62
CA GLN A 14 0.95 -23.13 -7.45
C GLN A 14 -0.47 -22.53 -7.38
N GLY A 15 -1.49 -23.29 -7.78
CA GLY A 15 -2.89 -22.89 -7.61
C GLY A 15 -3.47 -21.95 -8.66
N ALA A 16 -2.66 -21.45 -9.60
CA ALA A 16 -3.08 -20.48 -10.62
C ALA A 16 -3.82 -21.09 -11.83
N GLY A 17 -3.96 -22.42 -11.88
CA GLY A 17 -4.57 -23.16 -12.99
C GLY A 17 -6.00 -23.65 -12.71
N ASN A 18 -6.50 -24.52 -13.60
CA ASN A 18 -7.85 -25.10 -13.51
C ASN A 18 -7.99 -26.15 -12.39
N ASP A 19 -6.87 -26.73 -11.94
CA ASP A 19 -6.86 -27.85 -11.00
C ASP A 19 -6.97 -27.40 -9.53
N GLY A 20 -6.87 -26.09 -9.28
CA GLY A 20 -6.85 -25.54 -7.93
C GLY A 20 -5.54 -25.84 -7.20
N LEU A 21 -5.60 -25.98 -5.86
CA LEU A 21 -4.42 -26.12 -5.01
C LEU A 21 -4.65 -27.18 -3.93
N THR A 22 -3.67 -28.04 -3.68
CA THR A 22 -3.70 -28.99 -2.56
C THR A 22 -2.55 -28.71 -1.60
N LEU A 23 -2.84 -28.59 -0.31
CA LEU A 23 -1.88 -28.25 0.74
C LEU A 23 -2.00 -29.18 1.94
N GLU A 24 -0.87 -29.54 2.53
CA GLU A 24 -0.82 -30.32 3.76
C GLU A 24 -0.85 -29.41 5.01
N GLY A 25 -1.70 -29.75 5.96
CA GLY A 25 -1.84 -29.12 7.28
C GLY A 25 -0.60 -29.24 8.17
N ALA A 26 -0.72 -28.79 9.41
CA ALA A 26 0.33 -28.99 10.42
C ALA A 26 0.25 -30.39 11.06
N ASP A 27 -0.92 -31.01 10.98
CA ASP A 27 -1.32 -32.33 11.47
C ASP A 27 -1.28 -33.41 10.38
N GLY A 28 -0.78 -33.08 9.18
CA GLY A 28 -0.77 -33.98 8.02
C GLY A 28 -2.09 -34.04 7.24
N GLN A 29 -3.13 -33.29 7.65
CA GLN A 29 -4.39 -33.27 6.91
C GLN A 29 -4.22 -32.61 5.53
N MET A 30 -4.67 -33.27 4.47
CA MET A 30 -4.69 -32.68 3.12
C MET A 30 -5.92 -31.78 2.93
N PHE A 31 -5.68 -30.56 2.46
CA PHE A 31 -6.71 -29.58 2.08
C PHE A 31 -6.65 -29.35 0.57
N THR A 32 -7.75 -29.62 -0.13
CA THR A 32 -7.90 -29.33 -1.57
C THR A 32 -8.81 -28.13 -1.76
N PHE A 33 -8.36 -27.18 -2.57
CA PHE A 33 -9.03 -25.93 -2.90
C PHE A 33 -9.34 -25.90 -4.39
N THR A 34 -10.57 -25.57 -4.73
CA THR A 34 -10.99 -25.23 -6.10
C THR A 34 -10.33 -23.93 -6.57
N PRO A 35 -10.25 -23.66 -7.89
CA PRO A 35 -9.74 -22.37 -8.40
C PRO A 35 -10.46 -21.16 -7.79
N ARG A 36 -11.79 -21.23 -7.61
CA ARG A 36 -12.56 -20.19 -6.94
C ARG A 36 -12.10 -19.95 -5.50
N GLN A 37 -11.85 -21.02 -4.73
CA GLN A 37 -11.36 -20.90 -3.37
C GLN A 37 -9.94 -20.34 -3.33
N VAL A 38 -9.06 -20.74 -4.25
CA VAL A 38 -7.71 -20.17 -4.37
C VAL A 38 -7.80 -18.66 -4.64
N ALA A 39 -8.61 -18.24 -5.62
CA ALA A 39 -8.80 -16.82 -5.94
C ALA A 39 -9.32 -16.02 -4.74
N ALA A 40 -10.34 -16.56 -4.04
CA ALA A 40 -10.89 -15.92 -2.84
C ALA A 40 -9.85 -15.80 -1.72
N PHE A 41 -9.07 -16.86 -1.46
CA PHE A 41 -8.02 -16.85 -0.44
C PHE A 41 -6.88 -15.90 -0.79
N ILE A 42 -6.52 -15.75 -2.07
CA ILE A 42 -5.55 -14.74 -2.53
C ILE A 42 -6.06 -13.34 -2.18
N VAL A 43 -7.28 -12.99 -2.61
CA VAL A 43 -7.85 -11.65 -2.40
C VAL A 43 -7.99 -11.34 -0.91
N VAL A 44 -8.59 -12.24 -0.13
CA VAL A 44 -8.78 -12.04 1.32
C VAL A 44 -7.44 -11.97 2.04
N SER A 45 -6.47 -12.81 1.67
CA SER A 45 -5.13 -12.75 2.26
C SER A 45 -4.43 -11.43 1.93
N ALA A 46 -4.56 -10.95 0.70
CA ALA A 46 -3.94 -9.70 0.30
C ALA A 46 -4.58 -8.49 1.01
N ALA A 47 -5.92 -8.46 1.10
CA ALA A 47 -6.66 -7.41 1.79
C ALA A 47 -6.31 -7.38 3.29
N ASP A 48 -6.32 -8.53 3.96
CA ASP A 48 -6.03 -8.59 5.39
C ASP A 48 -4.57 -8.23 5.73
N ILE A 49 -3.60 -8.69 4.93
CA ILE A 49 -2.19 -8.27 5.10
C ILE A 49 -2.05 -6.77 4.80
N GLY A 50 -2.62 -6.29 3.68
CA GLY A 50 -2.53 -4.88 3.29
C GLY A 50 -3.14 -3.93 4.31
N GLU A 51 -4.24 -4.33 4.96
CA GLU A 51 -4.89 -3.55 6.00
C GLU A 51 -4.05 -3.50 7.28
N GLN A 52 -3.51 -4.64 7.73
CA GLN A 52 -2.88 -4.72 9.04
C GLN A 52 -1.41 -4.34 9.03
N TRP A 53 -0.68 -4.54 7.93
CA TRP A 53 0.78 -4.56 7.95
C TRP A 53 1.41 -3.15 7.93
N HIS A 54 2.16 -2.83 8.98
CA HIS A 54 2.95 -1.61 9.10
C HIS A 54 4.09 -1.80 10.10
N SER A 55 5.10 -0.94 10.04
CA SER A 55 6.12 -0.75 11.08
C SER A 55 6.52 -2.01 11.90
N TRP A 56 5.88 -2.24 13.05
CA TRP A 56 6.22 -3.32 13.97
C TRP A 56 6.09 -4.71 13.32
N GLN A 57 5.17 -4.92 12.35
CA GLN A 57 5.08 -6.17 11.61
C GLN A 57 6.27 -6.41 10.67
N ASP A 58 6.88 -5.36 10.08
CA ASP A 58 8.14 -5.50 9.33
C ASP A 58 9.23 -6.07 10.25
N GLU A 59 9.24 -5.66 11.53
CA GLU A 59 10.23 -6.10 12.50
C GLU A 59 9.97 -7.51 13.03
N ILE A 60 8.74 -7.86 13.41
CA ILE A 60 8.41 -9.17 14.02
C ILE A 60 8.16 -10.29 13.01
N PHE A 61 7.79 -9.94 11.78
CA PHE A 61 7.63 -10.89 10.68
C PHE A 61 8.68 -10.68 9.57
N ALA A 62 9.83 -10.13 9.91
CA ALA A 62 10.97 -10.01 9.00
C ALA A 62 11.24 -11.34 8.25
N GLY A 63 11.23 -11.25 6.92
CA GLY A 63 11.38 -12.41 6.03
C GLY A 63 10.08 -13.14 5.70
N TYR A 64 8.90 -12.63 6.06
CA TYR A 64 7.63 -13.21 5.67
C TYR A 64 7.49 -13.32 4.14
N PRO A 65 6.92 -14.44 3.62
CA PRO A 65 6.37 -15.58 4.34
C PRO A 65 7.36 -16.70 4.68
N GLN A 66 8.68 -16.49 4.51
CA GLN A 66 9.75 -17.45 4.85
C GLN A 66 10.40 -17.18 6.21
N GLN A 67 9.74 -16.42 7.09
CA GLN A 67 10.29 -16.00 8.37
C GLN A 67 10.58 -17.19 9.29
N GLN A 68 11.66 -17.10 10.05
CA GLN A 68 11.96 -18.03 11.14
C GLN A 68 11.26 -17.61 12.43
N ARG A 69 10.89 -18.58 13.27
CA ARG A 69 10.37 -18.30 14.62
C ARG A 69 11.44 -17.59 15.44
N ARG A 70 11.07 -16.47 16.07
CA ARG A 70 11.91 -15.73 17.02
C ARG A 70 11.24 -15.68 18.38
N ASP A 71 12.03 -15.83 19.44
CA ASP A 71 11.52 -15.81 20.81
C ASP A 71 11.24 -14.39 21.29
N LEU A 72 10.07 -14.18 21.89
CA LEU A 72 9.59 -12.86 22.29
C LEU A 72 10.48 -12.20 23.35
N LYS A 73 10.93 -12.94 24.38
CA LYS A 73 11.74 -12.40 25.48
C LYS A 73 13.05 -11.75 24.98
N THR A 74 13.70 -12.38 24.01
CA THR A 74 14.95 -11.90 23.41
C THR A 74 14.72 -10.73 22.44
N ASN A 75 13.51 -10.61 21.88
CA ASN A 75 13.15 -9.63 20.85
C ASN A 75 12.03 -8.68 21.32
N TRP A 76 11.96 -8.39 22.62
CA TRP A 76 10.83 -7.67 23.24
C TRP A 76 10.58 -6.30 22.60
N ALA A 77 11.64 -5.58 22.21
CA ALA A 77 11.53 -4.26 21.60
C ALA A 77 10.74 -4.29 20.29
N ALA A 78 10.95 -5.29 19.44
CA ALA A 78 10.22 -5.45 18.18
C ALA A 78 8.72 -5.74 18.42
N SER A 79 8.35 -6.28 19.58
CA SER A 79 6.96 -6.61 19.91
C SER A 79 6.13 -5.44 20.45
N LEU A 80 6.71 -4.24 20.58
CA LEU A 80 5.98 -3.06 21.06
C LEU A 80 5.00 -2.55 20.00
N TRP A 81 3.71 -2.69 20.29
CA TRP A 81 2.62 -2.17 19.48
C TRP A 81 2.21 -0.75 19.93
N PRO A 82 1.81 0.17 19.02
CA PRO A 82 1.66 0.01 17.57
C PRO A 82 2.93 0.31 16.75
N GLY A 83 4.04 0.64 17.40
CA GLY A 83 5.21 1.19 16.72
C GLY A 83 4.93 2.56 16.07
N PRO A 84 5.84 3.07 15.22
CA PRO A 84 5.69 4.38 14.56
C PRO A 84 4.68 4.42 13.40
N LEU A 85 3.96 3.34 13.10
CA LEU A 85 2.98 3.26 11.99
C LEU A 85 3.57 3.58 10.59
N LYS A 86 4.89 3.47 10.44
CA LYS A 86 5.62 3.67 9.18
C LYS A 86 5.06 2.75 8.07
N PRO A 87 4.92 3.27 6.83
CA PRO A 87 4.55 2.45 5.69
C PRO A 87 5.52 1.27 5.50
N PRO A 88 5.00 0.08 5.17
CA PRO A 88 5.84 -1.10 4.99
C PRO A 88 6.84 -0.94 3.84
N SER A 89 7.91 -1.71 3.91
CA SER A 89 9.06 -1.62 3.00
C SER A 89 9.30 -2.86 2.13
N ASN A 90 8.54 -3.94 2.33
CA ASN A 90 8.69 -5.20 1.60
C ASN A 90 7.38 -5.98 1.37
N ILE A 91 6.25 -5.52 1.91
CA ILE A 91 5.01 -6.28 1.89
C ILE A 91 4.17 -6.00 0.64
N LEU A 92 4.14 -4.78 0.11
CA LEU A 92 3.40 -4.46 -1.12
C LEU A 92 3.97 -5.21 -2.32
N SER A 93 5.29 -5.35 -2.40
CA SER A 93 5.99 -6.19 -3.38
C SER A 93 5.48 -7.62 -3.28
N MET A 94 5.49 -8.22 -2.09
CA MET A 94 4.97 -9.57 -1.89
C MET A 94 3.48 -9.67 -2.26
N LEU A 95 2.66 -8.70 -1.85
CA LEU A 95 1.23 -8.63 -2.18
C LEU A 95 1.01 -8.55 -3.69
N SER A 96 1.84 -7.79 -4.41
CA SER A 96 1.75 -7.68 -5.87
C SER A 96 2.02 -9.03 -6.57
N HIS A 97 2.97 -9.81 -6.04
CA HIS A 97 3.25 -11.16 -6.54
C HIS A 97 2.19 -12.17 -6.10
N LEU A 98 1.59 -11.99 -4.92
CA LEU A 98 0.49 -12.83 -4.43
C LEU A 98 -0.78 -12.62 -5.28
N LEU A 99 -1.05 -11.39 -5.70
CA LEU A 99 -2.20 -11.01 -6.53
C LEU A 99 -2.00 -11.36 -8.01
N ALA A 100 -0.76 -11.31 -8.52
CA ALA A 100 -0.45 -11.48 -9.95
C ALA A 100 -1.09 -12.72 -10.63
N PRO A 101 -1.17 -13.91 -9.99
CA PRO A 101 -1.85 -15.07 -10.54
C PRO A 101 -3.32 -14.83 -10.93
N LEU A 102 -4.05 -13.96 -10.21
CA LEU A 102 -5.48 -13.70 -10.48
C LEU A 102 -5.74 -13.24 -11.91
N SER A 103 -4.80 -12.49 -12.50
CA SER A 103 -4.91 -11.98 -13.88
C SER A 103 -4.89 -13.08 -14.96
N ARG A 104 -4.54 -14.32 -14.58
CA ARG A 104 -4.40 -15.50 -15.46
C ARG A 104 -5.32 -16.66 -15.03
N MET A 105 -6.00 -16.55 -13.89
CA MET A 105 -6.92 -17.57 -13.42
C MET A 105 -8.17 -17.64 -14.29
N PRO A 106 -8.91 -18.77 -14.26
CA PRO A 106 -10.15 -18.92 -15.02
C PRO A 106 -11.17 -17.82 -14.70
N ALA A 107 -11.83 -17.30 -15.74
CA ALA A 107 -12.80 -16.22 -15.62
C ALA A 107 -14.08 -16.62 -14.86
N ASP A 108 -14.35 -17.91 -14.72
CA ASP A 108 -15.53 -18.48 -14.06
C ASP A 108 -15.39 -18.59 -12.52
N THR A 109 -14.27 -18.15 -11.94
CA THR A 109 -14.09 -18.13 -10.47
C THR A 109 -15.14 -17.26 -9.76
N GLY A 110 -15.71 -16.26 -10.44
CA GLY A 110 -16.68 -15.32 -9.87
C GLY A 110 -16.11 -14.39 -8.81
N ILE A 111 -14.79 -14.33 -8.65
CA ILE A 111 -14.09 -13.42 -7.75
C ILE A 111 -13.64 -12.19 -8.56
N PRO A 112 -14.04 -10.97 -8.17
CA PRO A 112 -13.59 -9.77 -8.86
C PRO A 112 -12.08 -9.61 -8.82
N LEU A 113 -11.48 -9.21 -9.94
CA LEU A 113 -10.06 -8.89 -10.03
C LEU A 113 -9.80 -7.56 -9.32
N PRO A 114 -8.91 -7.49 -8.32
CA PRO A 114 -8.54 -6.23 -7.70
C PRO A 114 -7.87 -5.28 -8.71
N PRO A 115 -8.26 -3.99 -8.74
CA PRO A 115 -7.64 -2.99 -9.64
C PRO A 115 -6.20 -2.62 -9.24
N ALA A 116 -5.83 -2.94 -8.00
CA ALA A 116 -4.48 -3.00 -7.46
C ALA A 116 -3.40 -3.44 -8.47
N PHE A 117 -2.25 -2.76 -8.50
CA PHE A 117 -1.09 -3.11 -9.34
C PHE A 117 -1.40 -3.27 -10.83
N GLY A 118 -2.27 -2.42 -11.37
CA GLY A 118 -2.69 -2.45 -12.77
C GLY A 118 -3.44 -3.74 -13.08
N ASP A 119 -4.56 -3.97 -12.39
CA ASP A 119 -5.37 -5.17 -12.50
C ASP A 119 -4.56 -6.46 -12.23
N CYS A 120 -3.71 -6.42 -11.22
CA CYS A 120 -2.80 -7.49 -10.84
C CYS A 120 -1.79 -7.89 -11.94
N ARG A 121 -1.40 -6.98 -12.84
CA ARG A 121 -0.48 -7.29 -13.97
C ARG A 121 0.92 -6.72 -13.81
N ALA A 122 1.10 -5.73 -12.95
CA ALA A 122 2.36 -5.01 -12.83
C ALA A 122 2.94 -5.16 -11.41
N PRO A 123 3.68 -6.25 -11.14
CA PRO A 123 4.27 -6.48 -9.84
C PRO A 123 5.27 -5.38 -9.47
N LEU A 124 5.30 -5.05 -8.18
CA LEU A 124 6.26 -4.11 -7.58
C LEU A 124 7.51 -4.88 -7.15
N SER A 125 8.70 -4.35 -7.43
CA SER A 125 9.94 -4.98 -6.97
C SER A 125 10.21 -4.68 -5.49
N PRO A 126 10.88 -5.58 -4.74
CA PRO A 126 11.26 -5.31 -3.35
C PRO A 126 12.17 -4.09 -3.20
N ARG A 127 13.06 -3.88 -4.18
CA ARG A 127 13.98 -2.73 -4.21
C ARG A 127 13.20 -1.42 -4.30
N ASP A 128 12.23 -1.37 -5.20
CA ASP A 128 11.45 -0.16 -5.42
C ASP A 128 10.52 0.15 -4.24
N GLU A 129 9.89 -0.86 -3.65
CA GLU A 129 9.10 -0.66 -2.43
C GLU A 129 9.95 -0.08 -1.28
N ALA A 130 11.12 -0.66 -1.04
CA ALA A 130 12.02 -0.19 0.01
C ALA A 130 12.49 1.25 -0.23
N ALA A 131 12.84 1.59 -1.48
CA ALA A 131 13.23 2.94 -1.86
C ALA A 131 12.09 3.94 -1.66
N ALA A 132 10.88 3.63 -2.13
CA ALA A 132 9.71 4.50 -1.98
C ALA A 132 9.34 4.73 -0.51
N SER A 133 9.30 3.67 0.31
CA SER A 133 9.03 3.76 1.75
C SER A 133 10.08 4.64 2.45
N ALA A 134 11.37 4.48 2.15
CA ALA A 134 12.43 5.28 2.73
C ALA A 134 12.35 6.76 2.33
N LEU A 135 12.11 7.06 1.06
CA LEU A 135 12.04 8.44 0.54
C LEU A 135 10.82 9.17 1.08
N TYR A 136 9.64 8.55 1.03
CA TYR A 136 8.41 9.10 1.58
C TYR A 136 8.54 9.34 3.08
N TRP A 137 9.06 8.36 3.83
CA TRP A 137 9.21 8.48 5.29
C TRP A 137 10.12 9.65 5.68
N GLN A 138 11.24 9.84 4.98
CA GLN A 138 12.14 10.97 5.21
C GLN A 138 11.44 12.32 5.00
N GLY A 139 10.64 12.44 3.93
CA GLY A 139 9.86 13.64 3.66
C GLY A 139 8.84 13.91 4.74
N ILE A 140 7.98 12.94 5.05
CA ILE A 140 6.83 13.20 5.92
C ILE A 140 7.17 13.31 7.41
N THR A 141 8.27 12.69 7.84
CA THR A 141 8.78 12.85 9.21
C THR A 141 9.77 14.01 9.36
N ARG A 142 10.09 14.70 8.26
CA ARG A 142 11.04 15.83 8.24
C ARG A 142 12.41 15.45 8.81
N MET A 143 12.86 14.23 8.50
CA MET A 143 14.17 13.71 8.93
C MET A 143 15.34 14.43 8.25
N HIS A 144 15.07 15.24 7.23
CA HIS A 144 16.00 16.21 6.65
C HIS A 144 15.39 17.61 6.75
N PRO A 145 16.22 18.67 6.88
CA PRO A 145 15.71 20.04 6.84
C PRO A 145 14.94 20.29 5.54
N LEU A 146 13.62 20.39 5.63
CA LEU A 146 12.76 20.80 4.52
C LEU A 146 12.63 22.32 4.54
N THR A 147 13.76 23.01 4.37
CA THR A 147 13.78 24.48 4.30
C THR A 147 13.24 24.99 2.97
N GLU A 148 13.40 24.19 1.91
CA GLU A 148 12.97 24.49 0.55
C GLU A 148 11.95 23.47 0.05
N MET A 149 10.87 23.95 -0.61
CA MET A 149 9.83 23.10 -1.19
C MET A 149 10.37 22.16 -2.27
N ASP A 150 11.38 22.58 -3.04
CA ASP A 150 11.97 21.78 -4.13
C ASP A 150 12.59 20.47 -3.63
N SER A 151 13.25 20.48 -2.47
CA SER A 151 13.83 19.28 -1.87
C SER A 151 12.75 18.28 -1.47
N ALA A 152 11.64 18.77 -0.88
CA ALA A 152 10.49 17.93 -0.56
C ALA A 152 9.85 17.35 -1.83
N ARG A 153 9.68 18.17 -2.87
CA ARG A 153 9.14 17.76 -4.17
C ARG A 153 9.97 16.63 -4.79
N HIS A 154 11.29 16.80 -4.92
CA HIS A 154 12.15 15.78 -5.53
C HIS A 154 12.14 14.44 -4.76
N LEU A 155 12.10 14.47 -3.43
CA LEU A 155 12.01 13.25 -2.61
C LEU A 155 10.69 12.50 -2.89
N LEU A 156 9.58 13.24 -2.97
CA LEU A 156 8.26 12.67 -3.20
C LEU A 156 8.09 12.17 -4.64
N GLU A 157 8.61 12.91 -5.63
CA GLU A 157 8.64 12.46 -7.04
C GLU A 157 9.42 11.15 -7.18
N ALA A 158 10.59 11.05 -6.54
CA ALA A 158 11.36 9.82 -6.52
C ALA A 158 10.60 8.68 -5.82
N ALA A 159 9.89 8.95 -4.73
CA ALA A 159 9.04 7.95 -4.07
C ALA A 159 7.92 7.44 -5.00
N VAL A 160 7.26 8.32 -5.74
CA VAL A 160 6.23 7.97 -6.73
C VAL A 160 6.80 7.18 -7.90
N ALA A 161 7.99 7.55 -8.38
CA ALA A 161 8.65 6.85 -9.49
C ALA A 161 8.99 5.40 -9.12
N HIS A 162 9.42 5.15 -7.88
CA HIS A 162 9.67 3.80 -7.38
C HIS A 162 8.37 3.03 -7.10
N ASN A 163 7.41 3.64 -6.41
CA ASN A 163 6.14 2.98 -6.11
C ASN A 163 4.95 3.81 -6.62
N PRO A 164 4.50 3.56 -7.86
CA PRO A 164 3.38 4.28 -8.44
C PRO A 164 2.03 3.78 -7.90
N TRP A 165 1.99 2.79 -7.02
CA TRP A 165 0.74 2.13 -6.59
C TRP A 165 0.16 2.70 -5.29
N VAL A 166 0.85 3.66 -4.66
CA VAL A 166 0.43 4.29 -3.41
C VAL A 166 0.03 5.75 -3.63
N GLY A 167 -0.95 6.23 -2.86
CA GLY A 167 -1.56 7.54 -3.09
C GLY A 167 -0.88 8.66 -2.31
N GLU A 168 -0.39 8.37 -1.12
CA GLU A 168 0.04 9.34 -0.12
C GLU A 168 1.19 10.25 -0.58
N PRO A 169 2.25 9.76 -1.27
CA PRO A 169 3.27 10.65 -1.83
C PRO A 169 2.69 11.62 -2.87
N ARG A 170 1.68 11.21 -3.63
CA ARG A 170 1.03 12.05 -4.64
C ARG A 170 0.17 13.13 -4.01
N LEU A 171 -0.51 12.83 -2.91
CA LEU A 171 -1.27 13.86 -2.19
C LEU A 171 -0.33 14.95 -1.67
N LEU A 172 0.82 14.58 -1.12
CA LEU A 172 1.83 15.58 -0.73
C LEU A 172 2.34 16.41 -1.91
N LEU A 173 2.57 15.80 -3.08
CA LEU A 173 2.92 16.53 -4.30
C LEU A 173 1.80 17.47 -4.76
N ALA A 174 0.55 17.04 -4.69
CA ALA A 174 -0.61 17.87 -5.02
C ALA A 174 -0.69 19.08 -4.08
N GLN A 175 -0.51 18.89 -2.77
CA GLN A 175 -0.47 19.98 -1.80
C GLN A 175 0.67 20.97 -2.08
N LEU A 176 1.87 20.49 -2.41
CA LEU A 176 3.00 21.34 -2.75
C LEU A 176 2.71 22.16 -4.01
N ALA A 177 2.15 21.52 -5.05
CA ALA A 177 1.77 22.18 -6.30
C ALA A 177 0.66 23.23 -6.11
N LEU A 178 -0.37 22.93 -5.29
CA LEU A 178 -1.39 23.89 -4.88
C LEU A 178 -0.79 25.10 -4.16
N THR A 179 0.16 24.84 -3.26
CA THR A 179 0.85 25.89 -2.50
C THR A 179 1.71 26.79 -3.39
N SER A 180 2.29 26.26 -4.47
CA SER A 180 3.07 27.03 -5.45
C SER A 180 2.24 27.63 -6.58
N GLY A 181 0.91 27.38 -6.62
CA GLY A 181 0.02 27.86 -7.69
C GLY A 181 0.09 27.06 -9.00
N ASP A 182 0.75 25.90 -9.00
CA ASP A 182 0.76 24.98 -10.14
C ASP A 182 -0.47 24.05 -10.10
N PHE A 183 -1.61 24.62 -10.49
CA PHE A 183 -2.90 23.93 -10.41
C PHE A 183 -3.02 22.73 -11.34
N ASP A 184 -2.29 22.72 -12.46
CA ASP A 184 -2.36 21.63 -13.43
C ASP A 184 -1.61 20.40 -12.90
N ALA A 185 -0.41 20.60 -12.34
CA ALA A 185 0.31 19.54 -11.64
C ALA A 185 -0.46 19.04 -10.40
N ALA A 186 -1.09 19.97 -9.67
CA ALA A 186 -1.93 19.61 -8.52
C ALA A 186 -3.09 18.69 -8.91
N GLU A 187 -3.83 19.01 -9.98
CA GLU A 187 -4.94 18.17 -10.45
C GLU A 187 -4.43 16.78 -10.85
N GLN A 188 -3.32 16.70 -11.59
CA GLN A 188 -2.73 15.44 -12.01
C GLN A 188 -2.35 14.55 -10.81
N HIS A 189 -1.66 15.13 -9.82
CA HIS A 189 -1.22 14.39 -8.64
C HIS A 189 -2.40 13.99 -7.74
N ALA A 190 -3.36 14.89 -7.49
CA ALA A 190 -4.54 14.60 -6.67
C ALA A 190 -5.42 13.52 -7.30
N ALA A 191 -5.65 13.57 -8.62
CA ALA A 191 -6.42 12.56 -9.34
C ALA A 191 -5.73 11.19 -9.30
N ALA A 192 -4.43 11.13 -9.55
CA ALA A 192 -3.66 9.90 -9.51
C ALA A 192 -3.55 9.33 -8.07
N GLY A 193 -3.41 10.19 -7.07
CA GLY A 193 -3.41 9.80 -5.65
C GLY A 193 -4.75 9.23 -5.21
N LEU A 194 -5.85 9.88 -5.59
CA LEU A 194 -7.22 9.39 -5.34
C LEU A 194 -7.45 8.02 -5.99
N ALA A 195 -7.06 7.86 -7.26
CA ALA A 195 -7.18 6.59 -7.97
C ALA A 195 -6.39 5.46 -7.29
N ALA A 196 -5.17 5.75 -6.82
CA ALA A 196 -4.36 4.77 -6.09
C ALA A 196 -5.01 4.37 -4.75
N LEU A 197 -5.51 5.34 -3.97
CA LEU A 197 -6.25 5.06 -2.73
C LEU A 197 -7.50 4.20 -2.98
N GLN A 198 -8.24 4.47 -4.06
CA GLN A 198 -9.42 3.67 -4.44
C GLN A 198 -9.05 2.26 -4.88
N ALA A 199 -7.96 2.11 -5.62
CA ALA A 199 -7.53 0.81 -6.12
C ALA A 199 -7.04 -0.11 -4.99
N TRP A 200 -6.43 0.48 -3.97
CA TRP A 200 -5.90 -0.26 -2.82
C TRP A 200 -6.96 -0.52 -1.73
N GLY A 201 -7.83 0.47 -1.46
CA GLY A 201 -8.89 0.36 -0.47
C GLY A 201 -8.42 0.40 1.00
N THR A 202 -7.13 0.66 1.23
CA THR A 202 -6.51 0.83 2.55
C THR A 202 -5.37 1.84 2.47
N ALA A 203 -4.99 2.45 3.59
CA ALA A 203 -3.85 3.37 3.66
C ALA A 203 -2.53 2.59 3.60
N TRP A 204 -1.55 3.08 2.86
CA TRP A 204 -0.16 2.64 2.94
C TRP A 204 0.53 3.26 4.15
N ASP A 205 0.27 4.55 4.43
CA ASP A 205 0.67 5.20 5.68
C ASP A 205 -0.41 5.06 6.75
N LYS A 206 -0.15 4.21 7.75
CA LYS A 206 -1.13 3.88 8.79
C LYS A 206 -1.30 4.95 9.86
N ARG A 207 -0.61 6.09 9.78
CA ARG A 207 -0.83 7.22 10.72
C ARG A 207 -2.14 7.94 10.46
N ILE A 208 -2.68 7.81 9.25
CA ILE A 208 -3.96 8.41 8.84
C ILE A 208 -4.85 7.31 8.26
N GLU A 209 -6.09 7.26 8.72
CA GLU A 209 -7.10 6.35 8.20
C GLU A 209 -7.36 6.57 6.71
N TRP A 210 -7.66 5.50 5.98
CA TRP A 210 -7.92 5.55 4.52
C TRP A 210 -8.98 6.59 4.15
N ALA A 211 -10.06 6.66 4.93
CA ALA A 211 -11.13 7.64 4.72
C ALA A 211 -10.65 9.09 4.82
N GLY A 212 -9.66 9.36 5.70
CA GLY A 212 -9.01 10.66 5.81
C GLY A 212 -8.20 11.00 4.56
N GLY A 213 -7.41 10.05 4.05
CA GLY A 213 -6.70 10.20 2.77
C GLY A 213 -7.65 10.45 1.58
N MET A 214 -8.76 9.72 1.52
CA MET A 214 -9.79 9.90 0.50
C MET A 214 -10.45 11.28 0.55
N ALA A 215 -10.75 11.79 1.75
CA ALA A 215 -11.29 13.14 1.93
C ALA A 215 -10.28 14.21 1.50
N TRP A 216 -9.03 14.07 1.94
CA TRP A 216 -7.96 15.00 1.59
C TRP A 216 -7.70 15.07 0.09
N ALA A 217 -7.61 13.91 -0.58
CA ALA A 217 -7.42 13.83 -2.02
C ALA A 217 -8.55 14.54 -2.80
N ARG A 218 -9.79 14.44 -2.33
CA ARG A 218 -10.94 15.11 -2.94
C ARG A 218 -10.89 16.62 -2.73
N ILE A 219 -10.48 17.09 -1.55
CA ILE A 219 -10.28 18.50 -1.26
C ILE A 219 -9.21 19.09 -2.18
N GLU A 220 -8.05 18.43 -2.30
CA GLU A 220 -6.97 18.86 -3.19
C GLU A 220 -7.43 18.91 -4.65
N LEU A 221 -8.09 17.85 -5.14
CA LEU A 221 -8.58 17.78 -6.52
C LEU A 221 -9.64 18.86 -6.81
N GLN A 222 -10.55 19.12 -5.88
CA GLN A 222 -11.55 20.17 -6.01
C GLN A 222 -10.89 21.56 -6.10
N ASN A 223 -9.93 21.84 -5.23
CA ASN A 223 -9.22 23.11 -5.18
C ASN A 223 -8.32 23.32 -6.41
N ALA A 224 -7.66 22.27 -6.89
CA ALA A 224 -6.87 22.32 -8.13
C ALA A 224 -7.73 22.70 -9.34
N ARG A 225 -8.90 22.05 -9.49
CA ARG A 225 -9.87 22.36 -10.55
C ARG A 225 -10.47 23.75 -10.46
N ALA A 226 -10.74 24.21 -9.24
CA ALA A 226 -11.19 25.57 -8.97
C ALA A 226 -10.05 26.60 -9.08
N ARG A 227 -8.81 26.16 -9.29
CA ARG A 227 -7.59 26.99 -9.34
C ARG A 227 -7.47 27.92 -8.14
N GLN A 228 -7.73 27.38 -6.95
CA GLN A 228 -7.70 28.12 -5.70
C GLN A 228 -6.94 27.34 -4.64
N TRP A 229 -6.33 28.05 -3.69
CA TRP A 229 -5.75 27.46 -2.49
C TRP A 229 -5.76 28.50 -1.35
N PRO A 230 -5.89 28.09 -0.07
CA PRO A 230 -5.89 29.05 1.04
C PRO A 230 -4.62 29.90 1.11
N GLU A 231 -4.79 31.22 1.25
CA GLU A 231 -3.67 32.17 1.34
C GLU A 231 -3.02 32.23 2.73
N ASN A 232 -3.62 31.59 3.74
CA ASN A 232 -3.12 31.59 5.11
C ASN A 232 -3.39 30.27 5.85
N LEU A 233 -2.63 30.04 6.92
CA LEU A 233 -2.67 28.80 7.69
C LEU A 233 -4.01 28.53 8.40
N ALA A 234 -4.73 29.58 8.81
CA ALA A 234 -6.03 29.42 9.45
C ALA A 234 -7.08 28.90 8.46
N ALA A 235 -7.09 29.45 7.25
CA ALA A 235 -7.93 28.98 6.16
C ALA A 235 -7.55 27.56 5.69
N LEU A 236 -6.25 27.22 5.68
CA LEU A 236 -5.78 25.86 5.41
C LEU A 236 -6.35 24.84 6.41
N ASN A 237 -6.30 25.15 7.72
CA ASN A 237 -6.88 24.31 8.76
C ASN A 237 -8.41 24.15 8.61
N GLY A 238 -9.07 25.12 8.00
CA GLY A 238 -10.52 25.12 7.76
C GLY A 238 -11.00 24.31 6.57
N LEU A 239 -10.12 23.78 5.71
CA LEU A 239 -10.51 23.08 4.47
C LEU A 239 -11.43 21.86 4.67
N GLY A 240 -11.40 21.25 5.85
CA GLY A 240 -12.26 20.11 6.21
C GLY A 240 -13.58 20.48 6.90
N LEU A 241 -13.83 21.76 7.14
CA LEU A 241 -15.05 22.22 7.81
C LEU A 241 -16.16 22.47 6.78
N VAL A 242 -17.27 21.76 6.92
CA VAL A 242 -18.50 22.07 6.18
C VAL A 242 -19.05 23.37 6.75
N GLN A 243 -19.31 24.36 5.89
CA GLN A 243 -20.06 25.57 6.26
C GLN A 243 -21.56 25.28 6.31
#